data_AF-A0ABD2YF92-F1
#
_entry.id   AF-A0ABD2YF92-F1
#
_cell.length_a   1.000
_cell.length_b   1.000
_cell.length_c   1.000
_cell.angle_alpha   90.00
_cell.angle_beta   90.00
_cell.angle_gamma   90.00
#
_symmetry.space_group_name_H-M   'P 1'
#
loop_
_entity.id
_entity.type
_entity.pdbx_description
1 polymer ?
#
loop_
_entity_poly.entity_id
_entity_poly.type
_entity_poly.pdbx_seq_one_letter_code
_entity_poly.pdbx_strand_id
1 'polypeptide(L)'
;MENGPSKSNEDIISPMNQNQKKNRIQVSNTKKPLFFYLNLAKRYLKQHDEVELSALGMAIPTVVIIAEILKRNGLATNQKVMISTVGNNAESNGRFVRKARIEIVLEKAKNAAT
;
A
#
# COMPACT_ATOMS: atom_id res chain seq x y z
N MET A 1 -48.23 9.88 23.93
CA MET A 1 -47.19 8.90 23.52
C MET A 1 -46.55 9.46 22.27
N GLU A 2 -45.37 10.04 22.46
CA GLU A 2 -44.61 10.79 21.47
C GLU A 2 -43.88 9.80 20.54
N ASN A 3 -44.16 9.85 19.23
CA ASN A 3 -43.36 9.16 18.23
C ASN A 3 -42.58 10.22 17.45
N GLY A 4 -41.35 10.48 17.90
CA GLY A 4 -40.41 11.37 17.24
C GLY A 4 -39.93 10.80 15.89
N PRO A 5 -39.35 11.64 15.02
CA PRO A 5 -38.86 11.21 13.71
C PRO A 5 -37.60 10.35 13.87
N SER A 6 -37.62 9.16 13.25
CA SER A 6 -36.49 8.25 13.13
C SER A 6 -35.30 8.94 12.46
N LYS A 7 -34.30 9.34 13.26
CA LYS A 7 -32.96 9.71 12.77
C LYS A 7 -32.12 8.45 12.62
N SER A 8 -31.68 8.14 11.39
CA SER A 8 -30.37 7.56 11.12
C SER A 8 -30.13 7.54 9.61
N ASN A 9 -29.53 8.60 9.10
CA ASN A 9 -28.71 8.54 7.90
C ASN A 9 -27.45 9.34 8.22
N GLU A 10 -26.70 8.84 9.21
CA GLU A 10 -25.34 9.29 9.48
C GLU A 10 -24.43 8.75 8.38
N ASP A 11 -23.83 9.68 7.66
CA ASP A 11 -22.47 9.61 7.15
C ASP A 11 -22.18 8.69 5.95
N ILE A 12 -22.82 8.97 4.81
CA ILE A 12 -22.18 8.75 3.50
C ILE A 12 -21.17 9.89 3.25
N ILE A 13 -20.12 9.95 4.06
CA ILE A 13 -18.88 10.64 3.70
C ILE A 13 -17.75 9.77 4.22
N SER A 14 -17.31 8.82 3.39
CA SER A 14 -15.97 8.25 3.55
C SER A 14 -15.00 9.42 3.63
N PRO A 15 -14.20 9.60 4.72
CA PRO A 15 -13.27 10.70 4.81
C PRO A 15 -12.22 10.52 3.71
N MET A 16 -12.43 11.24 2.61
CA MET A 16 -11.52 11.41 1.49
C MET A 16 -10.41 12.37 1.94
N ASN A 17 -9.70 11.97 2.99
CA ASN A 17 -8.50 12.59 3.53
C ASN A 17 -7.80 11.58 4.46
N GLN A 18 -7.53 10.38 3.94
CA GLN A 18 -6.39 9.63 4.45
C GLN A 18 -5.17 10.46 4.10
N ASN A 19 -4.68 11.22 5.08
CA ASN A 19 -3.41 11.93 5.08
C ASN A 19 -2.39 11.09 4.28
N GLN A 20 -2.19 11.41 3.00
CA GLN A 20 -1.46 10.53 2.09
C GLN A 20 -0.01 10.52 2.57
N LYS A 21 0.33 9.51 3.36
CA LYS A 21 1.68 9.27 3.85
C LYS A 21 2.63 9.44 2.66
N LYS A 22 3.52 10.42 2.74
CA LYS A 22 4.41 10.83 1.63
C LYS A 22 5.38 9.71 1.21
N ASN A 23 5.47 8.67 2.03
CA ASN A 23 6.32 7.49 1.90
C ASN A 23 5.54 6.23 1.42
N ARG A 24 4.47 6.41 0.64
CA ARG A 24 3.70 5.32 0.02
C ARG A 24 4.07 5.14 -1.44
N ILE A 25 4.31 3.89 -1.85
CA ILE A 25 4.57 3.50 -3.24
C ILE A 25 3.53 2.48 -3.65
N GLN A 26 2.68 2.87 -4.59
CA GLN A 26 1.79 1.94 -5.27
C GLN A 26 2.45 1.44 -6.55
N VAL A 27 2.68 0.14 -6.61
CA VAL A 27 3.26 -0.54 -7.77
C VAL A 27 2.13 -1.01 -8.69
N SER A 28 2.23 -0.65 -9.96
CA SER A 28 1.33 -1.10 -11.02
C SER A 28 2.12 -1.87 -12.08
N ASN A 29 1.40 -2.67 -12.86
CA ASN A 29 2.00 -3.54 -13.89
C ASN A 29 2.31 -2.79 -15.21
N THR A 30 2.28 -1.45 -15.23
CA THR A 30 2.34 -0.69 -16.49
C THR A 30 3.42 0.39 -16.49
N LYS A 31 4.21 0.37 -17.56
CA LYS A 31 5.21 1.38 -18.02
C LYS A 31 6.44 1.62 -17.15
N LYS A 32 6.40 1.42 -15.83
CA LYS A 32 7.56 1.67 -14.96
C LYS A 32 8.39 0.39 -14.76
N PRO A 33 9.71 0.41 -15.02
CA PRO A 33 10.57 -0.75 -14.80
C PRO A 33 10.75 -1.02 -13.29
N LEU A 34 11.13 -2.25 -12.92
CA LEU A 34 11.41 -2.65 -11.53
C LEU A 34 12.30 -1.63 -10.78
N PHE A 35 13.38 -1.19 -11.43
CA PHE A 35 14.36 -0.28 -10.84
C PHE A 35 13.80 1.11 -10.52
N PHE A 36 12.73 1.54 -11.20
CA PHE A 36 12.07 2.80 -10.87
C PHE A 36 11.54 2.75 -9.43
N TYR A 37 10.77 1.71 -9.10
CA TYR A 37 10.19 1.54 -7.78
C TYR A 37 11.24 1.23 -6.72
N LEU A 38 12.27 0.44 -7.07
CA LEU A 38 13.39 0.18 -6.16
C LEU A 38 14.13 1.48 -5.77
N ASN A 39 14.43 2.33 -6.74
CA ASN A 39 15.14 3.59 -6.49
C ASN A 39 14.25 4.58 -5.71
N LEU A 40 12.95 4.60 -5.97
CA LEU A 40 12.01 5.39 -5.20
C LEU A 40 11.94 4.92 -3.74
N ALA A 41 11.89 3.61 -3.50
CA ALA A 41 11.89 3.05 -2.15
C ALA A 41 13.18 3.38 -1.40
N LYS A 42 14.34 3.27 -2.06
CA LYS A 42 15.64 3.71 -1.49
C LYS A 42 15.63 5.19 -1.13
N ARG A 43 15.05 6.05 -1.98
CA ARG A 43 14.93 7.49 -1.69
C ARG A 43 14.02 7.73 -0.47
N TYR A 44 12.88 7.06 -0.39
CA TYR A 44 11.95 7.22 0.74
C TYR A 44 12.56 6.75 2.06
N LEU A 45 13.29 5.63 2.09
CA LEU A 45 14.04 5.18 3.28
C LEU A 45 15.18 6.12 3.69
N LYS A 46 15.67 6.99 2.80
CA LYS A 46 16.61 8.06 3.17
C LYS A 46 15.89 9.23 3.85
N GLN A 47 14.67 9.53 3.43
CA GLN A 47 13.89 10.71 3.85
C GLN A 47 12.95 10.42 5.04
N HIS A 48 12.61 9.17 5.25
CA HIS A 48 11.62 8.71 6.23
C HIS A 48 12.13 7.44 6.91
N ASP A 49 11.62 7.16 8.12
CA ASP A 49 11.98 5.97 8.88
C ASP A 49 11.32 4.70 8.35
N GLU A 50 10.27 4.84 7.53
CA GLU A 50 9.57 3.71 6.93
C GLU A 50 9.17 4.00 5.48
N VAL A 51 8.93 2.94 4.71
CA VAL A 51 8.28 3.00 3.39
C VAL A 51 7.19 1.95 3.29
N GLU A 52 6.05 2.33 2.71
CA GLU A 52 4.92 1.44 2.48
C GLU A 52 4.82 1.10 0.98
N LEU A 53 4.95 -0.18 0.65
CA LEU A 53 4.84 -0.72 -0.70
C LEU A 53 3.50 -1.43 -0.86
N SER A 54 2.72 -1.10 -1.88
CA SER A 54 1.44 -1.77 -2.17
C SER A 54 1.31 -2.19 -3.63
N ALA A 55 0.62 -3.30 -3.88
CA ALA A 55 0.34 -3.79 -5.23
C ALA A 55 -0.95 -4.60 -5.31
N LEU A 56 -1.51 -4.70 -6.52
CA LEU A 56 -2.68 -5.50 -6.85
C LEU A 56 -2.36 -6.56 -7.91
N GLY A 57 -2.86 -7.78 -7.71
CA GLY A 57 -2.79 -8.87 -8.69
C GLY A 57 -1.38 -9.09 -9.24
N MET A 58 -1.21 -8.97 -10.56
CA MET A 58 0.06 -9.24 -11.26
C MET A 58 1.23 -8.34 -10.84
N ALA A 59 0.98 -7.21 -10.16
CA ALA A 59 2.05 -6.35 -9.65
C ALA A 59 2.63 -6.81 -8.29
N ILE A 60 1.99 -7.77 -7.62
CA ILE A 60 2.42 -8.29 -6.31
C ILE A 60 3.87 -8.80 -6.32
N PRO A 61 4.33 -9.60 -7.30
CA PRO A 61 5.71 -10.09 -7.32
C PRO A 61 6.75 -8.96 -7.29
N THR A 62 6.48 -7.84 -7.96
CA THR A 62 7.36 -6.68 -7.99
C THR A 62 7.58 -6.10 -6.59
N VAL A 63 6.52 -5.96 -5.79
CA VAL A 63 6.62 -5.48 -4.40
C VAL A 63 7.43 -6.44 -3.53
N VAL A 64 7.21 -7.75 -3.68
CA VAL A 64 7.96 -8.78 -2.96
C VAL A 64 9.45 -8.73 -3.30
N ILE A 65 9.78 -8.63 -4.60
CA ILE A 65 11.17 -8.52 -5.08
C ILE A 65 11.85 -7.28 -4.51
N ILE A 66 11.18 -6.12 -4.51
CA ILE A 66 11.75 -4.88 -3.98
C ILE A 66 12.01 -5.00 -2.48
N ALA A 67 11.04 -5.49 -1.71
CA ALA A 67 11.21 -5.70 -0.27
C ALA A 67 12.38 -6.64 0.03
N GLU A 68 12.51 -7.71 -0.76
CA GLU A 68 13.60 -8.68 -0.61
C GLU A 68 14.97 -8.08 -0.95
N ILE A 69 15.08 -7.31 -2.04
CA ILE A 69 16.33 -6.60 -2.40
C ILE A 69 16.74 -5.62 -1.29
N LEU A 70 15.79 -4.86 -0.74
CA LEU A 70 16.10 -3.87 0.31
C LEU A 70 16.59 -4.54 1.60
N LYS A 71 15.96 -5.64 2.02
CA LYS A 71 16.40 -6.42 3.19
C LYS A 71 17.76 -7.06 2.97
N ARG A 72 17.98 -7.71 1.82
CA ARG A 72 19.26 -8.37 1.50
C ARG A 72 20.43 -7.39 1.48
N ASN A 73 20.19 -6.14 1.09
CA ASN A 73 21.20 -5.08 1.09
C ASN A 73 21.36 -4.39 2.46
N GLY A 74 20.68 -4.87 3.50
CA GLY A 74 20.73 -4.25 4.84
C GLY A 74 20.14 -2.85 4.91
N LEU A 75 19.29 -2.46 3.94
CA LEU A 75 18.71 -1.11 3.88
C LEU A 75 17.41 -0.99 4.69
N ALA A 76 16.73 -2.11 4.92
CA ALA A 76 15.45 -2.13 5.61
C ALA A 76 15.18 -3.46 6.33
N THR A 77 14.26 -3.44 7.28
CA THR A 77 13.67 -4.61 7.94
C THR A 77 12.16 -4.65 7.71
N ASN A 78 11.56 -5.85 7.72
CA ASN A 78 10.10 -5.98 7.62
C ASN A 78 9.45 -5.54 8.94
N GLN A 79 8.51 -4.61 8.86
CA GLN A 79 7.67 -4.22 10.01
C GLN A 79 6.29 -4.86 9.92
N LYS A 80 5.65 -4.81 8.75
CA LYS A 80 4.31 -5.37 8.54
C LYS A 80 4.16 -5.92 7.13
N VAL A 81 3.47 -7.06 7.00
CA VAL A 81 3.00 -7.61 5.72
C VAL A 81 1.51 -7.88 5.86
N MET A 82 0.70 -7.31 4.97
CA MET A 82 -0.73 -7.51 4.92
C MET A 82 -1.15 -7.96 3.53
N ILE A 83 -1.97 -9.02 3.48
CA ILE A 83 -2.57 -9.54 2.26
C ILE A 83 -4.08 -9.46 2.43
N SER A 84 -4.76 -8.91 1.43
CA SER A 84 -6.20 -8.79 1.44
C SER A 84 -6.76 -9.03 0.03
N THR A 85 -8.08 -9.09 -0.08
CA THR A 85 -8.78 -9.10 -1.36
C THR A 85 -9.60 -7.84 -1.46
N VAL A 86 -9.43 -7.09 -2.55
CA VAL A 86 -10.24 -5.90 -2.85
C VAL A 86 -11.21 -6.21 -3.99
N GLY A 87 -12.48 -5.89 -3.78
CA GLY A 87 -13.50 -5.87 -4.84
C GLY A 87 -13.61 -4.46 -5.41
N ASN A 88 -13.69 -4.33 -6.72
CA ASN A 88 -14.06 -3.07 -7.35
C ASN A 88 -15.51 -3.17 -7.84
N ASN A 89 -16.35 -2.20 -7.46
CA ASN A 89 -17.74 -2.13 -7.90
C ASN A 89 -17.89 -1.54 -9.32
N ALA A 90 -16.77 -1.39 -10.05
CA ALA A 90 -16.76 -0.76 -11.38
C ALA A 90 -17.53 -1.63 -12.39
N GLU A 91 -18.63 -1.06 -12.87
CA GLU A 91 -19.68 -1.60 -13.74
C GLU A 91 -19.23 -1.92 -15.18
N SER A 92 -18.07 -2.54 -15.39
CA SER A 92 -17.79 -3.15 -16.69
C SER A 92 -18.44 -4.53 -16.73
N ASN A 93 -19.68 -4.59 -17.24
CA ASN A 93 -20.42 -5.81 -17.60
C ASN A 93 -20.99 -6.65 -16.42
N GLY A 94 -21.26 -6.05 -15.26
CA GLY A 94 -21.94 -6.73 -14.13
C GLY A 94 -21.12 -7.82 -13.43
N ARG A 95 -19.82 -7.96 -13.74
CA ARG A 95 -18.95 -8.99 -13.14
C ARG A 95 -18.14 -8.40 -11.98
N PHE A 96 -18.38 -8.88 -10.77
CA PHE A 96 -17.61 -8.51 -9.59
C PHE A 96 -16.18 -9.07 -9.71
N VAL A 97 -15.18 -8.19 -9.87
CA VAL A 97 -13.77 -8.61 -9.94
C VAL A 97 -13.10 -8.40 -8.58
N ARG A 98 -12.73 -9.52 -7.95
CA ARG A 98 -11.89 -9.55 -6.76
C ARG A 98 -10.42 -9.65 -7.17
N LYS A 99 -9.57 -8.79 -6.62
CA LYS A 99 -8.11 -8.83 -6.82
C LYS A 99 -7.40 -8.96 -5.48
N ALA A 100 -6.38 -9.80 -5.42
CA ALA A 100 -5.47 -9.81 -4.29
C ALA A 100 -4.73 -8.46 -4.19
N ARG A 101 -4.53 -8.00 -2.96
CA ARG A 101 -3.75 -6.81 -2.60
C ARG A 101 -2.68 -7.22 -1.59
N ILE A 102 -1.48 -6.70 -1.77
CA ILE A 102 -0.40 -6.80 -0.78
C ILE A 102 -0.01 -5.41 -0.32
N GLU A 103 0.33 -5.28 0.95
CA GLU A 103 0.92 -4.10 1.57
C GLU A 103 2.08 -4.53 2.45
N ILE A 104 3.27 -3.99 2.20
CA ILE A 104 4.49 -4.24 2.97
C ILE A 104 4.98 -2.91 3.54
N VAL A 105 5.08 -2.83 4.86
CA VAL A 105 5.76 -1.71 5.53
C VAL A 105 7.16 -2.17 5.91
N LEU A 106 8.14 -1.42 5.41
CA LEU A 106 9.55 -1.62 5.66
C LEU A 106 10.08 -0.48 6.53
N GLU A 107 10.74 -0.82 7.62
CA GLU A 107 11.43 0.14 8.47
C GLU A 107 12.88 0.28 7.99
N LYS A 108 13.41 1.50 8.02
CA LYS A 108 14.81 1.80 7.71
C LYS A 108 15.70 1.03 8.69
N ALA A 109 16.66 0.28 8.15
CA ALA A 109 17.64 -0.37 9.00
C ALA A 109 18.42 0.70 9.78
N LYS A 110 18.51 0.55 11.10
CA LYS A 110 19.44 1.36 11.90
C LYS A 110 20.83 1.02 11.41
N ASN A 111 21.61 2.04 11.03
CA ASN A 111 23.02 1.83 10.73
C ASN A 111 23.61 1.09 11.93
N ALA A 112 24.13 -0.12 11.71
CA ALA A 112 25.13 -0.69 12.58
C ALA A 112 26.39 0.16 12.41
N ALA A 113 26.39 1.36 12.97
CA ALA A 113 27.62 2.10 13.22
C ALA A 113 28.32 1.34 14.35
N THR A 114 29.19 0.44 13.96
CA THR A 114 30.29 -0.07 14.79
C THR A 114 31.56 0.56 14.26
#